data_AF-A0A9D1Q8B7-F1
#
_entry.id   AF-A0A9D1Q8B7-F1
#
_cell.length_a   1.000
_cell.length_b   1.000
_cell.length_c   1.000
_cell.angle_alpha   90.00
_cell.angle_beta   90.00
_cell.angle_gamma   90.00
#
_symmetry.space_group_name_H-M   'P 1'
#
loop_
_entity.id
_entity.type
_entity.pdbx_description
1 polymer ?
#
loop_
_entity_poly.entity_id
_entity_poly.type
_entity_poly.pdbx_seq_one_letter_code
_entity_poly.pdbx_strand_id
1 'polypeptide(L)'
;ARDLNNLLDLQNLTPLLHVSGMFGQARNNLSMIMPAIFNPHNKNELITIDLMGNISELLSLDAAAIKTKMYTPTAELAEGEARIPIKGIHLNKCPILATTKLLKTMTEHTIDEKLCQENYQMLLAEKELVLSKLFEIYHTPRNFENDAHSEPVESLLYQGFFERSDRQQMDLIPKMNGEELLHYDFYFHDPRALPLLFIYRARNFFETLFEDEKEDWKRYILMKREYFKNKYQSKYHSLLAQAKENHQLDQLQLLESIEIHYQ
;
A
#
# COMPACT_ATOMS: atom_id res chain seq x y z
N ALA A 1 15.02 -11.05 -2.96
CA ALA A 1 14.92 -10.90 -1.49
C ALA A 1 16.13 -11.48 -0.75
N ARG A 2 16.51 -12.76 -0.96
CA ARG A 2 17.69 -13.36 -0.28
C ARG A 2 18.98 -12.55 -0.47
N ASP A 3 19.23 -12.03 -1.67
CA ASP A 3 20.46 -11.26 -1.94
C ASP A 3 20.47 -9.89 -1.24
N LEU A 4 19.31 -9.28 -1.03
CA LEU A 4 19.19 -8.00 -0.32
C LEU A 4 19.45 -8.17 1.18
N ASN A 5 19.07 -9.30 1.77
CA ASN A 5 19.34 -9.58 3.18
C ASN A 5 20.84 -9.61 3.48
N ASN A 6 21.67 -10.00 2.51
CA ASN A 6 23.13 -10.01 2.67
C ASN A 6 23.74 -8.59 2.75
N LEU A 7 22.99 -7.55 2.33
CA LEU A 7 23.41 -6.15 2.45
C LEU A 7 23.03 -5.55 3.82
N LEU A 8 22.13 -6.19 4.57
CA LEU A 8 21.59 -5.65 5.80
C LEU A 8 22.46 -6.03 7.00
N ASP A 9 23.01 -5.03 7.67
CA ASP A 9 23.63 -5.19 8.99
C ASP A 9 22.77 -4.46 10.02
N LEU A 10 21.88 -5.21 10.69
CA LEU A 10 21.02 -4.68 11.75
C LEU A 10 21.73 -4.65 13.12
N GLN A 11 22.93 -5.21 13.23
CA GLN A 11 23.71 -5.11 14.46
C GLN A 11 24.39 -3.74 14.54
N ASN A 12 25.02 -3.32 13.45
CA ASN A 12 25.68 -2.01 13.37
C ASN A 12 24.80 -0.94 12.71
N LEU A 13 23.58 -1.31 12.29
CA LEU A 13 22.66 -0.44 11.56
C LEU A 13 23.33 0.20 10.34
N THR A 14 24.13 -0.56 9.61
CA THR A 14 25.05 0.00 8.60
C THR A 14 24.27 0.73 7.50
N PRO A 15 24.60 2.00 7.20
CA PRO A 15 23.89 2.76 6.19
C PRO A 15 24.01 2.16 4.80
N LEU A 16 22.93 2.31 4.03
CA LEU A 16 22.82 1.90 2.63
C LEU A 16 22.30 3.06 1.79
N LEU A 17 22.55 3.00 0.49
CA LEU A 17 21.85 3.84 -0.47
C LEU A 17 20.54 3.18 -0.87
N HIS A 18 19.48 3.98 -1.00
CA HIS A 18 18.19 3.53 -1.48
C HIS A 18 17.65 4.48 -2.54
N VAL A 19 17.20 3.91 -3.68
CA VAL A 19 16.47 4.67 -4.71
C VAL A 19 14.99 4.38 -4.59
N SER A 20 14.18 5.43 -4.45
CA SER A 20 12.73 5.36 -4.31
C SER A 20 12.06 6.67 -4.73
N GLY A 21 10.97 6.55 -5.49
CA GLY A 21 10.10 7.67 -5.88
C GLY A 21 9.67 8.54 -4.69
N MET A 22 9.49 7.93 -3.51
CA MET A 22 9.08 8.62 -2.28
C MET A 22 10.07 9.68 -1.76
N PHE A 23 11.34 9.64 -2.17
CA PHE A 23 12.30 10.70 -1.81
C PHE A 23 12.13 11.97 -2.66
N GLY A 24 11.38 11.88 -3.77
CA GLY A 24 11.12 13.00 -4.66
C GLY A 24 12.22 13.27 -5.69
N GLN A 25 11.83 13.95 -6.77
CA GLN A 25 12.71 14.26 -7.89
C GLN A 25 13.85 15.22 -7.51
N ALA A 26 13.61 16.15 -6.57
CA ALA A 26 14.63 17.09 -6.09
C ALA A 26 15.89 16.41 -5.52
N ARG A 27 15.77 15.14 -5.10
CA ARG A 27 16.87 14.31 -4.60
C ARG A 27 17.28 13.22 -5.59
N ASN A 28 16.89 13.34 -6.86
CA ASN A 28 17.02 12.28 -7.88
C ASN A 28 16.53 10.91 -7.37
N ASN A 29 15.48 10.93 -6.54
CA ASN A 29 14.92 9.75 -5.90
C ASN A 29 15.92 8.95 -5.05
N LEU A 30 17.04 9.53 -4.61
CA LEU A 30 18.12 8.86 -3.90
C LEU A 30 18.25 9.36 -2.45
N SER A 31 18.47 8.42 -1.52
CA SER A 31 18.87 8.74 -0.15
C SER A 31 19.90 7.75 0.41
N MET A 32 20.63 8.16 1.45
CA MET A 32 21.24 7.27 2.40
C MET A 32 20.24 6.93 3.52
N ILE A 33 20.02 5.65 3.77
CA ILE A 33 19.12 5.14 4.80
C ILE A 33 19.87 4.32 5.83
N MET A 34 19.40 4.33 7.07
CA MET A 34 19.85 3.45 8.14
C MET A 34 18.80 2.34 8.34
N PRO A 35 19.13 1.06 8.09
CA PRO A 35 18.22 -0.03 8.37
C PRO A 35 18.08 -0.24 9.88
N ALA A 36 16.86 -0.41 10.38
CA ALA A 36 16.59 -0.44 11.83
C ALA A 36 15.99 -1.78 12.29
N ILE A 37 14.74 -2.08 11.91
CA ILE A 37 14.02 -3.30 12.32
C ILE A 37 13.21 -3.86 11.16
N PHE A 38 12.88 -5.15 11.21
CA PHE A 38 11.80 -5.70 10.39
C PHE A 38 10.44 -5.39 11.03
N ASN A 39 9.43 -5.16 10.21
CA ASN A 39 8.05 -5.00 10.69
C ASN A 39 7.58 -6.31 11.36
N PRO A 40 7.10 -6.28 12.62
CA PRO A 40 6.60 -7.47 13.33
C PRO A 40 5.47 -8.24 12.62
N HIS A 41 4.64 -7.55 11.83
CA HIS A 41 3.48 -8.13 11.15
C HIS A 41 3.75 -8.44 9.66
N ASN A 42 4.77 -7.83 9.08
CA ASN A 42 5.14 -8.02 7.67
C ASN A 42 6.64 -8.30 7.54
N LYS A 43 7.00 -9.58 7.50
CA LYS A 43 8.40 -10.03 7.35
C LYS A 43 9.13 -9.51 6.11
N ASN A 44 8.40 -9.02 5.10
CA ASN A 44 8.99 -8.46 3.88
C ASN A 44 9.21 -6.95 3.99
N GLU A 45 8.83 -6.30 5.08
CA GLU A 45 9.00 -4.86 5.27
C GLU A 45 10.14 -4.57 6.25
N LEU A 46 11.16 -3.90 5.74
CA LEU A 46 12.27 -3.35 6.50
C LEU A 46 11.96 -1.90 6.85
N ILE A 47 11.95 -1.56 8.14
CA ILE A 47 11.82 -0.20 8.62
C ILE A 47 13.20 0.44 8.62
N THR A 48 13.30 1.60 7.98
CA THR A 48 14.53 2.35 7.78
C THR A 48 14.35 3.80 8.18
N ILE A 49 15.44 4.48 8.49
CA ILE A 49 15.47 5.93 8.76
C ILE A 49 16.22 6.62 7.62
N ASP A 50 15.61 7.65 7.04
CA ASP A 50 16.22 8.52 6.03
C ASP A 50 17.24 9.46 6.70
N LEU A 51 18.53 9.21 6.46
CA LEU A 51 19.62 9.95 7.11
C LEU A 51 19.79 11.38 6.58
N MET A 52 19.14 11.75 5.47
CA MET A 52 19.10 13.14 5.02
C MET A 52 17.93 13.94 5.64
N GLY A 53 17.05 13.28 6.40
CA GLY A 53 15.92 13.93 7.05
C GLY A 53 16.28 14.55 8.39
N ASN A 54 15.37 15.35 8.94
CA ASN A 54 15.50 15.87 10.31
C ASN A 54 15.14 14.78 11.32
N ILE A 55 16.13 14.28 12.06
CA ILE A 55 15.94 13.21 13.05
C ILE A 55 15.57 13.74 14.45
N SER A 56 15.51 15.05 14.65
CA SER A 56 15.35 15.64 16.00
C SER A 56 14.08 15.13 16.69
N GLU A 57 12.97 15.08 15.95
CA GLU A 57 11.68 14.60 16.48
C GLU A 57 11.65 13.09 16.71
N LEU A 58 12.42 12.31 15.95
CA LEU A 58 12.58 10.88 16.20
C LEU A 58 13.26 10.63 17.55
N LEU A 59 14.21 11.49 17.92
CA LEU A 59 14.93 11.42 19.19
C LEU A 59 14.12 12.01 20.35
N SER A 60 13.40 13.12 20.15
CA SER A 60 12.72 13.84 21.23
C SER A 60 11.29 13.37 21.53
N LEU A 61 10.50 12.97 20.53
CA LEU A 61 9.10 12.59 20.70
C LEU A 61 8.94 11.14 21.17
N ASP A 62 7.85 10.83 21.87
CA ASP A 62 7.48 9.45 22.17
C ASP A 62 6.91 8.71 20.94
N ALA A 63 6.78 7.39 21.04
CA ALA A 63 6.28 6.55 19.95
C ALA A 63 4.86 6.91 19.51
N ALA A 64 3.98 7.31 20.44
CA ALA A 64 2.59 7.66 20.14
C ALA A 64 2.51 8.96 19.31
N ALA A 65 3.27 9.98 19.70
CA ALA A 65 3.37 11.25 18.98
C ALA A 65 3.99 11.05 17.58
N ILE A 66 5.06 10.24 17.48
CA ILE A 66 5.65 9.88 16.17
C ILE A 66 4.60 9.18 15.30
N LYS A 67 3.87 8.20 15.86
CA LYS A 67 2.85 7.44 15.14
C LYS A 67 1.76 8.36 14.60
N THR A 68 1.27 9.32 15.40
CA THR A 68 0.30 10.32 14.96
C THR A 68 0.84 11.12 13.77
N LYS A 69 2.03 11.72 13.90
CA LYS A 69 2.65 12.52 12.82
C LYS A 69 2.91 11.73 11.54
N MET A 70 3.31 10.47 11.64
CA MET A 70 3.52 9.60 10.48
C MET A 70 2.26 9.44 9.64
N TYR A 71 1.09 9.46 10.27
CA TYR A 71 -0.20 9.26 9.61
C TYR A 71 -0.97 10.54 9.33
N THR A 72 -0.51 11.69 9.80
CA THR A 72 -1.04 13.00 9.41
C THR A 72 -0.72 13.28 7.93
N PRO A 73 -1.72 13.59 7.09
CA PRO A 73 -1.52 14.04 5.72
C PRO A 73 -0.65 15.30 5.65
N THR A 74 0.13 15.47 4.58
CA THR A 74 1.08 16.61 4.49
C THR A 74 0.34 17.94 4.51
N ALA A 75 -0.88 17.98 3.97
CA ALA A 75 -1.73 19.17 3.95
C ALA A 75 -2.22 19.61 5.35
N GLU A 76 -2.11 18.73 6.35
CA GLU A 76 -2.54 18.98 7.72
C GLU A 76 -1.35 19.22 8.68
N LEU A 77 -0.11 19.12 8.19
CA LEU A 77 1.08 19.47 8.97
C LEU A 77 1.21 20.99 9.07
N ALA A 78 1.71 21.49 10.20
CA ALA A 78 1.94 22.91 10.39
C ALA A 78 3.01 23.42 9.41
N GLU A 79 2.97 24.72 9.09
CA GLU A 79 3.96 25.33 8.22
C GLU A 79 5.37 25.21 8.81
N GLY A 80 6.29 24.60 8.06
CA GLY A 80 7.67 24.33 8.51
C GLY A 80 7.86 23.01 9.27
N GLU A 81 6.79 22.24 9.51
CA GLU A 81 6.87 20.95 10.18
C GLU A 81 7.38 19.85 9.21
N ALA A 82 8.50 19.22 9.56
CA ALA A 82 9.10 18.15 8.76
C ALA A 82 8.48 16.79 9.13
N ARG A 83 8.29 15.92 8.13
CA ARG A 83 7.89 14.52 8.40
C ARG A 83 8.99 13.80 9.15
N ILE A 84 8.58 12.94 10.10
CA ILE A 84 9.49 12.00 10.75
C ILE A 84 10.15 11.13 9.67
N PRO A 85 11.50 11.06 9.60
CA PRO A 85 12.22 10.44 8.49
C PRO A 85 12.24 8.91 8.59
N ILE A 86 11.09 8.27 8.84
CA ILE A 86 10.94 6.81 8.86
C ILE A 86 10.33 6.36 7.54
N LYS A 87 10.88 5.29 6.96
CA LYS A 87 10.38 4.68 5.74
C LYS A 87 10.40 3.16 5.80
N GLY A 88 9.26 2.55 5.48
CA GLY A 88 9.16 1.13 5.16
C GLY A 88 9.69 0.81 3.74
N ILE A 89 10.51 -0.23 3.64
CA ILE A 89 11.04 -0.77 2.39
C ILE A 89 10.55 -2.22 2.24
N HIS A 90 9.76 -2.47 1.21
CA HIS A 90 9.22 -3.80 0.93
C HIS A 90 10.19 -4.61 0.07
N LEU A 91 10.87 -5.59 0.68
CA LEU A 91 11.90 -6.44 0.04
C LEU A 91 11.35 -7.35 -1.07
N ASN A 92 10.05 -7.61 -1.08
CA ASN A 92 9.36 -8.37 -2.13
C ASN A 92 8.84 -7.48 -3.28
N LYS A 93 9.12 -6.17 -3.27
CA LYS A 93 8.73 -5.21 -4.33
C LYS A 93 9.94 -4.63 -5.07
N CYS A 94 10.97 -5.46 -5.25
CA CYS A 94 12.20 -5.13 -5.98
C CYS A 94 12.83 -3.77 -5.59
N PRO A 95 13.07 -3.49 -4.30
CA PRO A 95 13.67 -2.22 -3.91
C PRO A 95 15.13 -2.14 -4.36
N ILE A 96 15.56 -0.95 -4.77
CA ILE A 96 16.95 -0.69 -5.17
C ILE A 96 17.74 -0.31 -3.93
N LEU A 97 18.66 -1.17 -3.51
CA LEU A 97 19.58 -0.95 -2.40
C LEU A 97 21.01 -1.15 -2.87
N ALA A 98 21.93 -0.31 -2.39
CA ALA A 98 23.36 -0.43 -2.66
C ALA A 98 24.18 -0.03 -1.43
N THR A 99 25.42 -0.51 -1.34
CA THR A 99 26.33 -0.05 -0.30
C THR A 99 26.73 1.40 -0.52
N THR A 100 27.03 2.15 0.54
CA THR A 100 27.52 3.54 0.47
C THR A 100 28.83 3.69 -0.32
N LYS A 101 29.60 2.60 -0.52
CA LYS A 101 30.80 2.59 -1.37
C LYS A 101 30.53 3.08 -2.80
N LEU A 102 29.29 2.94 -3.30
CA LEU A 102 28.91 3.40 -4.63
C LEU A 102 29.05 4.92 -4.78
N LEU A 103 28.89 5.71 -3.70
CA LEU A 103 29.04 7.18 -3.75
C LEU A 103 30.42 7.58 -4.30
N LYS A 104 31.48 6.84 -3.93
CA LYS A 104 32.85 7.08 -4.41
C LYS A 104 33.02 6.94 -5.93
N THR A 105 32.09 6.25 -6.58
CA THR A 105 32.11 6.03 -8.04
C THR A 105 31.19 6.99 -8.79
N MET A 106 30.35 7.75 -8.07
CA MET A 106 29.45 8.72 -8.66
C MET A 106 30.17 10.06 -8.80
N THR A 107 30.12 10.66 -9.99
CA THR A 107 30.75 11.95 -10.24
C THR A 107 29.98 13.10 -9.57
N GLU A 108 28.65 13.00 -9.51
CA GLU A 108 27.76 13.96 -8.86
C GLU A 108 26.59 13.22 -8.20
N HIS A 109 26.23 13.64 -6.98
CA HIS A 109 25.04 13.15 -6.27
C HIS A 109 24.49 14.20 -5.32
N THR A 110 23.20 14.10 -5.00
CA THR A 110 22.50 15.02 -4.09
C THR A 110 22.64 14.62 -2.61
N ILE A 111 23.36 13.54 -2.29
CA ILE A 111 23.57 13.10 -0.90
C ILE A 111 24.51 14.06 -0.18
N ASP A 112 24.04 14.63 0.93
CA ASP A 112 24.88 15.31 1.91
C ASP A 112 25.49 14.26 2.86
N GLU A 113 26.70 13.80 2.53
CA GLU A 113 27.39 12.76 3.29
C GLU A 113 27.72 13.20 4.72
N LYS A 114 27.98 14.49 4.94
CA LYS A 114 28.31 15.01 6.27
C LYS A 114 27.08 14.95 7.17
N LEU A 115 25.93 15.47 6.69
CA LEU A 115 24.66 15.38 7.40
C LEU A 115 24.28 13.93 7.70
N CYS A 116 24.40 13.04 6.70
CA CYS A 116 24.06 11.63 6.88
C CYS A 116 24.94 10.96 7.95
N GLN A 117 26.24 11.27 7.96
CA GLN A 117 27.17 10.74 8.94
C GLN A 117 26.87 11.27 10.35
N GLU A 118 26.60 12.58 10.50
CA GLU A 118 26.23 13.19 11.78
C GLU A 118 24.93 12.57 12.33
N ASN A 119 23.90 12.46 11.50
CA ASN A 119 22.64 11.82 11.86
C ASN A 119 22.82 10.35 12.25
N TYR A 120 23.63 9.61 11.48
CA TYR A 120 23.93 8.21 11.79
C TYR A 120 24.62 8.05 13.15
N GLN A 121 25.61 8.89 13.47
CA GLN A 121 26.28 8.85 14.77
C GLN A 121 25.33 9.17 15.93
N MET A 122 24.46 10.18 15.77
CA MET A 122 23.45 10.51 16.79
C MET A 122 22.46 9.35 17.01
N LEU A 123 21.99 8.73 15.93
CA LEU A 123 21.08 7.58 16.02
C LEU A 123 21.75 6.35 16.62
N LEU A 124 23.04 6.13 16.36
CA LEU A 124 23.80 5.04 16.98
C LEU A 124 24.02 5.26 18.48
N ALA A 125 24.28 6.50 18.91
CA ALA A 125 24.43 6.83 20.31
C ALA A 125 23.14 6.53 21.10
N GLU A 126 21.98 6.79 20.47
CA GLU A 126 20.64 6.55 21.05
C GLU A 126 19.98 5.27 20.51
N LYS A 127 20.79 4.27 20.10
CA LYS A 127 20.30 3.09 19.36
C LYS A 127 19.17 2.36 20.07
N GLU A 128 19.31 2.10 21.38
CA GLU A 128 18.31 1.34 22.15
C GLU A 128 16.97 2.08 22.21
N LEU A 129 17.01 3.40 22.42
CA LEU A 129 15.83 4.27 22.42
C LEU A 129 15.13 4.24 21.05
N VAL A 130 15.88 4.42 19.96
CA VAL A 130 15.32 4.46 18.60
C VAL A 130 14.68 3.11 18.25
N LEU A 131 15.35 2.00 18.51
CA LEU A 131 14.81 0.67 18.21
C LEU A 131 13.56 0.36 19.04
N SER A 132 13.54 0.75 20.32
CA SER A 132 12.36 0.60 21.19
C SER A 132 11.16 1.40 20.65
N LYS A 133 11.35 2.67 20.28
CA LYS A 133 10.28 3.51 19.70
C LYS A 133 9.75 2.91 18.40
N LEU A 134 10.63 2.48 17.49
CA LEU A 134 10.22 1.84 16.24
C LEU A 134 9.45 0.55 16.50
N PHE A 135 9.88 -0.28 17.44
CA PHE A 135 9.14 -1.48 17.79
C PHE A 135 7.73 -1.13 18.29
N GLU A 136 7.59 -0.17 19.20
CA GLU A 136 6.29 0.26 19.73
C GLU A 136 5.34 0.81 18.64
N ILE A 137 5.86 1.65 17.72
CA ILE A 137 5.09 2.22 16.61
C ILE A 137 4.46 1.12 15.75
N TYR A 138 5.26 0.11 15.38
CA TYR A 138 4.89 -0.94 14.44
C TYR A 138 4.33 -2.22 15.09
N HIS A 139 4.44 -2.38 16.42
CA HIS A 139 3.88 -3.53 17.12
C HIS A 139 2.35 -3.51 17.15
N THR A 140 1.74 -2.33 17.29
CA THR A 140 0.28 -2.22 17.23
C THR A 140 -0.15 -2.08 15.78
N PRO A 141 -0.78 -3.12 15.18
CA PRO A 141 -1.20 -3.08 13.79
C PRO A 141 -2.17 -1.91 13.60
N ARG A 142 -2.13 -1.33 12.40
CA ARG A 142 -3.04 -0.26 12.04
C ARG A 142 -4.45 -0.85 11.93
N ASN A 143 -5.38 -0.34 12.73
CA ASN A 143 -6.79 -0.49 12.44
C ASN A 143 -7.10 0.47 11.28
N PHE A 144 -7.25 -0.08 10.08
CA PHE A 144 -7.90 0.68 9.02
C PHE A 144 -9.37 0.81 9.45
N GLU A 145 -9.88 2.03 9.56
CA GLU A 145 -11.32 2.23 9.74
C GLU A 145 -12.01 1.65 8.51
N ASN A 146 -12.56 0.46 8.67
CA ASN A 146 -13.26 -0.23 7.62
C ASN A 146 -14.70 0.28 7.61
N ASP A 147 -15.08 1.02 6.56
CA ASP A 147 -16.48 1.26 6.27
C ASP A 147 -17.14 -0.11 6.00
N ALA A 148 -18.18 -0.46 6.75
CA ALA A 148 -18.88 -1.74 6.64
C ALA A 148 -19.53 -1.96 5.26
N HIS A 149 -19.74 -0.89 4.48
CA HIS A 149 -20.17 -0.94 3.08
C HIS A 149 -18.99 -0.99 2.09
N SER A 150 -17.75 -0.82 2.57
CA SER A 150 -16.51 -0.73 1.79
C SER A 150 -15.69 -2.01 1.70
N GLU A 151 -16.15 -3.10 2.32
CA GLU A 151 -15.49 -4.40 2.20
C GLU A 151 -16.35 -5.43 1.44
N PRO A 152 -16.64 -5.19 0.14
CA PRO A 152 -16.99 -6.32 -0.71
C PRO A 152 -15.84 -7.32 -0.61
N VAL A 153 -16.13 -8.61 -0.61
CA VAL A 153 -15.11 -9.66 -0.48
C VAL A 153 -13.90 -9.48 -1.44
N GLU A 154 -14.11 -8.77 -2.55
CA GLU A 154 -13.12 -8.37 -3.54
C GLU A 154 -12.00 -7.46 -3.01
N SER A 155 -12.22 -6.68 -1.96
CA SER A 155 -11.19 -5.81 -1.35
C SER A 155 -10.37 -6.52 -0.28
N LEU A 156 -10.77 -7.73 0.14
CA LEU A 156 -10.18 -8.48 1.24
C LEU A 156 -8.91 -9.26 0.84
N LEU A 157 -8.29 -8.94 -0.29
CA LEU A 157 -7.11 -9.64 -0.81
C LEU A 157 -5.96 -9.71 0.22
N TYR A 158 -5.79 -8.64 1.01
CA TYR A 158 -4.70 -8.53 1.98
C TYR A 158 -5.08 -8.92 3.41
N GLN A 159 -6.29 -9.45 3.64
CA GLN A 159 -6.73 -9.93 4.97
C GLN A 159 -6.15 -11.30 5.37
N GLY A 160 -5.26 -11.86 4.57
CA GLY A 160 -4.59 -13.12 4.86
C GLY A 160 -4.46 -14.00 3.63
N PHE A 161 -3.53 -14.96 3.71
CA PHE A 161 -3.35 -15.97 2.67
C PHE A 161 -4.35 -17.10 2.86
N PHE A 162 -4.85 -17.66 1.76
CA PHE A 162 -5.65 -18.87 1.79
C PHE A 162 -4.82 -20.07 2.23
N GLU A 163 -5.45 -20.99 2.97
CA GLU A 163 -4.85 -22.25 3.36
C GLU A 163 -4.67 -23.19 2.16
N ARG A 164 -3.83 -24.22 2.34
CA ARG A 164 -3.51 -25.17 1.26
C ARG A 164 -4.74 -25.96 0.80
N SER A 165 -5.64 -26.32 1.72
CA SER A 165 -6.90 -27.02 1.45
C SER A 165 -7.80 -26.22 0.52
N ASP A 166 -8.03 -24.95 0.84
CA ASP A 166 -8.81 -24.03 0.02
C ASP A 166 -8.13 -23.79 -1.32
N ARG A 167 -6.80 -23.63 -1.32
CA ARG A 167 -6.03 -23.42 -2.56
C ARG A 167 -6.20 -24.57 -3.56
N GLN A 168 -6.19 -25.81 -3.09
CA GLN A 168 -6.37 -26.99 -3.95
C GLN A 168 -7.71 -26.97 -4.68
N GLN A 169 -8.79 -26.56 -4.00
CA GLN A 169 -10.10 -26.41 -4.61
C GLN A 169 -10.16 -25.18 -5.54
N MET A 170 -9.54 -24.06 -5.14
CA MET A 170 -9.45 -22.86 -5.98
C MET A 170 -8.73 -23.12 -7.30
N ASP A 171 -7.72 -23.99 -7.31
CA ASP A 171 -6.98 -24.35 -8.53
C ASP A 171 -7.82 -25.21 -9.52
N LEU A 172 -9.01 -25.67 -9.13
CA LEU A 172 -9.97 -26.34 -10.00
C LEU A 172 -10.91 -25.36 -10.71
N ILE A 173 -11.28 -24.25 -10.06
CA ILE A 173 -12.30 -23.30 -10.55
C ILE A 173 -12.02 -22.82 -11.98
N PRO A 174 -10.80 -22.35 -12.35
CA PRO A 174 -10.55 -21.86 -13.71
C PRO A 174 -10.57 -22.94 -14.78
N LYS A 175 -10.64 -24.23 -14.40
CA LYS A 175 -10.67 -25.38 -15.32
C LYS A 175 -12.09 -25.90 -15.56
N MET A 176 -13.06 -25.39 -14.82
CA MET A 176 -14.47 -25.78 -14.91
C MET A 176 -15.26 -24.77 -15.74
N ASN A 177 -16.27 -25.26 -16.46
CA ASN A 177 -17.29 -24.43 -17.10
C ASN A 177 -18.44 -24.09 -16.12
N GLY A 178 -19.38 -23.25 -16.55
CA GLY A 178 -20.50 -22.79 -15.70
C GLY A 178 -21.38 -23.92 -15.14
N GLU A 179 -21.66 -24.96 -15.92
CA GLU A 179 -22.45 -26.11 -15.48
C GLU A 179 -21.69 -26.98 -14.47
N GLU A 180 -20.40 -27.18 -14.70
CA GLU A 180 -19.53 -27.89 -13.75
C GLU A 180 -19.43 -27.12 -12.42
N LEU A 181 -19.28 -25.79 -12.46
CA LEU A 181 -19.24 -24.94 -11.28
C LEU A 181 -20.57 -24.89 -10.51
N LEU A 182 -21.70 -25.05 -11.21
CA LEU A 182 -23.03 -25.09 -10.60
C LEU A 182 -23.26 -26.35 -9.76
N HIS A 183 -22.77 -27.49 -10.23
CA HIS A 183 -23.02 -28.80 -9.62
C HIS A 183 -21.88 -29.30 -8.71
N TYR A 184 -20.76 -28.57 -8.64
CA TYR A 184 -19.62 -28.94 -7.81
C TYR A 184 -19.76 -28.37 -6.40
N ASP A 185 -19.69 -29.25 -5.40
CA ASP A 185 -19.71 -28.86 -3.99
C ASP A 185 -18.32 -28.39 -3.52
N PHE A 186 -18.19 -27.08 -3.32
CA PHE A 186 -16.98 -26.47 -2.76
C PHE A 186 -17.07 -26.36 -1.23
N TYR A 187 -16.01 -26.78 -0.55
CA TYR A 187 -15.89 -26.70 0.91
C TYR A 187 -14.69 -25.85 1.30
N PHE A 188 -14.90 -24.55 1.45
CA PHE A 188 -13.85 -23.62 1.85
C PHE A 188 -13.85 -23.36 3.36
N HIS A 189 -12.65 -23.26 3.93
CA HIS A 189 -12.44 -22.85 5.33
C HIS A 189 -12.48 -21.33 5.43
N ASP A 190 -11.90 -20.63 4.45
CA ASP A 190 -11.87 -19.18 4.41
C ASP A 190 -13.23 -18.59 4.01
N PRO A 191 -13.83 -17.73 4.85
CA PRO A 191 -15.16 -17.18 4.60
C PRO A 191 -15.23 -16.29 3.36
N ARG A 192 -14.09 -15.86 2.81
CA ARG A 192 -14.02 -15.04 1.58
C ARG A 192 -14.25 -15.87 0.32
N ALA A 193 -13.98 -17.16 0.35
CA ALA A 193 -13.91 -17.98 -0.86
C ALA A 193 -15.27 -18.20 -1.53
N LEU A 194 -16.33 -18.52 -0.77
CA LEU A 194 -17.67 -18.72 -1.31
C LEU A 194 -18.25 -17.42 -1.93
N PRO A 195 -18.21 -16.26 -1.26
CA PRO A 195 -18.65 -15.01 -1.88
C PRO A 195 -17.84 -14.62 -3.14
N LEU A 196 -16.52 -14.90 -3.16
CA LEU A 196 -15.70 -14.69 -4.37
C LEU A 196 -16.11 -15.61 -5.51
N LEU A 197 -16.38 -16.89 -5.22
CA LEU A 197 -16.86 -17.85 -6.20
C LEU A 197 -18.22 -17.44 -6.78
N PHE A 198 -19.14 -16.96 -5.95
CA PHE A 198 -20.41 -16.42 -6.41
C PHE A 198 -20.21 -15.25 -7.38
N ILE A 199 -19.39 -14.27 -7.02
CA ILE A 199 -19.08 -13.12 -7.91
C ILE A 199 -18.42 -13.60 -9.21
N TYR A 200 -17.52 -14.58 -9.13
CA TYR A 200 -16.87 -15.16 -10.30
C TYR A 200 -17.89 -15.84 -11.23
N ARG A 201 -18.77 -16.69 -10.69
CA ARG A 201 -19.84 -17.34 -11.46
C ARG A 201 -20.80 -16.31 -12.07
N ALA A 202 -21.24 -15.34 -11.30
CA ALA A 202 -22.19 -14.32 -11.77
C ALA A 202 -21.63 -13.41 -12.87
N ARG A 203 -20.31 -13.13 -12.86
CA ARG A 203 -19.66 -12.33 -13.91
C ARG A 203 -19.38 -13.10 -15.18
N ASN A 204 -19.02 -14.38 -15.08
CA ASN A 204 -18.49 -15.15 -16.22
C ASN A 204 -19.51 -16.16 -16.78
N PHE A 205 -20.44 -16.63 -15.96
CA PHE A 205 -21.40 -17.70 -16.25
C PHE A 205 -22.80 -17.35 -15.73
N PHE A 206 -23.27 -16.11 -15.96
CA PHE A 206 -24.56 -15.63 -15.44
C PHE A 206 -25.74 -16.53 -15.79
N GLU A 207 -25.74 -17.09 -17.00
CA GLU A 207 -26.82 -17.96 -17.49
C GLU A 207 -26.93 -19.27 -16.71
N THR A 208 -25.85 -19.74 -16.10
CA THR A 208 -25.79 -21.00 -15.33
C THR A 208 -26.04 -20.78 -13.84
N LEU A 209 -26.45 -19.58 -13.41
CA LEU A 209 -26.89 -19.33 -12.04
C LEU A 209 -28.32 -19.84 -11.82
N PHE A 210 -28.65 -20.21 -10.58
CA PHE A 210 -30.04 -20.40 -10.18
C PHE A 210 -30.82 -19.07 -10.19
N GLU A 211 -32.14 -19.11 -10.28
CA GLU A 211 -32.96 -17.89 -10.38
C GLU A 211 -32.87 -16.98 -9.14
N ASP A 212 -32.77 -17.57 -7.95
CA ASP A 212 -32.50 -16.85 -6.70
C ASP A 212 -31.11 -16.20 -6.69
N GLU A 213 -30.08 -16.92 -7.15
CA GLU A 213 -28.73 -16.38 -7.33
C GLU A 213 -28.71 -15.20 -8.32
N LYS A 214 -29.49 -15.26 -9.40
CA LYS A 214 -29.64 -14.14 -10.36
C LYS A 214 -30.29 -12.92 -9.70
N GLU A 215 -31.29 -13.12 -8.85
CA GLU A 215 -31.88 -12.02 -8.08
C GLU A 215 -30.88 -11.39 -7.11
N ASP A 216 -30.14 -12.21 -6.38
CA ASP A 216 -29.11 -11.74 -5.45
C ASP A 216 -27.99 -10.98 -6.18
N TRP A 217 -27.61 -11.44 -7.37
CA TRP A 217 -26.66 -10.72 -8.22
C TRP A 217 -27.19 -9.35 -8.66
N LYS A 218 -28.46 -9.25 -9.04
CA LYS A 218 -29.09 -7.96 -9.40
C LYS A 218 -29.10 -7.00 -8.21
N ARG A 219 -29.42 -7.48 -7.00
CA ARG A 219 -29.37 -6.68 -5.76
C ARG A 219 -27.95 -6.21 -5.48
N TYR A 220 -26.97 -7.10 -5.62
CA TYR A 220 -25.55 -6.78 -5.45
C TYR A 220 -25.07 -5.71 -6.44
N ILE A 221 -25.43 -5.83 -7.73
CA ILE A 221 -25.09 -4.82 -8.75
C ILE A 221 -25.70 -3.46 -8.38
N LEU A 222 -26.98 -3.42 -8.01
CA LEU A 222 -27.65 -2.17 -7.68
C LEU A 222 -26.97 -1.47 -6.49
N MET A 223 -26.68 -2.22 -5.42
CA MET A 223 -25.95 -1.71 -4.26
C MET A 223 -24.59 -1.12 -4.66
N LYS A 224 -23.81 -1.84 -5.46
CA LYS A 224 -22.50 -1.37 -5.95
C LYS A 224 -22.63 -0.12 -6.82
N ARG A 225 -23.61 -0.10 -7.74
CA ARG A 225 -23.85 1.04 -8.63
C ARG A 225 -24.15 2.29 -7.82
N GLU A 226 -25.06 2.22 -6.85
CA GLU A 226 -25.40 3.35 -6.00
C GLU A 226 -24.21 3.84 -5.16
N TYR A 227 -23.43 2.93 -4.58
CA TYR A 227 -22.20 3.29 -3.86
C TYR A 227 -21.23 4.08 -4.76
N PHE A 228 -20.91 3.54 -5.94
CA PHE A 228 -19.95 4.16 -6.85
C PHE A 228 -20.48 5.45 -7.45
N LYS A 229 -21.77 5.51 -7.79
CA LYS A 229 -22.43 6.73 -8.24
C LYS A 229 -22.28 7.81 -7.19
N ASN A 230 -22.73 7.59 -5.96
CA ASN A 230 -22.66 8.60 -4.90
C ASN A 230 -21.23 9.06 -4.59
N LYS A 231 -20.27 8.13 -4.60
CA LYS A 231 -18.86 8.43 -4.31
C LYS A 231 -18.19 9.27 -5.40
N TYR A 232 -18.51 9.04 -6.67
CA TYR A 232 -17.77 9.62 -7.80
C TYR A 232 -18.57 10.66 -8.61
N GLN A 233 -19.88 10.79 -8.40
CA GLN A 233 -20.75 11.71 -9.15
C GLN A 233 -20.31 13.17 -9.01
N SER A 234 -19.96 13.63 -7.81
CA SER A 234 -19.47 15.00 -7.62
C SER A 234 -18.18 15.26 -8.43
N LYS A 235 -17.24 14.30 -8.41
CA LYS A 235 -16.00 14.37 -9.19
C LYS A 235 -16.26 14.36 -10.69
N TYR A 236 -17.18 13.52 -11.17
CA TYR A 236 -17.59 13.48 -12.57
C TYR A 236 -18.12 14.84 -13.04
N HIS A 237 -19.04 15.46 -12.30
CA HIS A 237 -19.59 16.78 -12.66
C HIS A 237 -18.53 17.87 -12.63
N SER A 238 -17.61 17.84 -11.66
CA SER A 238 -16.49 18.79 -11.59
C SER A 238 -15.58 18.67 -12.82
N LEU A 239 -15.21 17.44 -13.23
CA LEU A 239 -14.40 17.21 -14.42
C LEU A 239 -15.12 17.61 -15.71
N LEU A 240 -16.43 17.36 -15.80
CA LEU A 240 -17.23 17.75 -16.95
C LEU A 240 -17.32 19.27 -17.10
N ALA A 241 -17.52 20.00 -16.00
CA ALA A 241 -17.53 21.46 -16.01
C ALA A 241 -16.18 22.04 -16.42
N GLN A 242 -15.08 21.52 -15.85
CA GLN A 242 -13.72 21.94 -16.20
C GLN A 242 -13.38 21.69 -17.68
N ALA A 243 -13.75 20.52 -18.21
CA ALA A 243 -13.50 20.19 -19.60
C ALA A 243 -14.29 21.11 -20.55
N LYS A 244 -15.51 21.54 -20.16
CA LYS A 244 -16.33 22.50 -20.91
C LYS A 244 -15.68 23.88 -20.92
N GLU A 245 -15.24 24.36 -19.76
CA GLU A 245 -14.59 25.67 -19.59
C GLU A 245 -13.26 25.74 -20.36
N ASN A 246 -12.45 24.69 -20.32
CA ASN A 246 -11.15 24.64 -20.96
C ASN A 246 -11.20 24.22 -22.45
N HIS A 247 -12.40 24.01 -23.01
CA HIS A 247 -12.60 23.54 -24.39
C HIS A 247 -11.83 22.25 -24.74
N GLN A 248 -11.72 21.32 -23.79
CA GLN A 248 -10.99 20.06 -23.97
C GLN A 248 -11.88 19.01 -24.65
N LEU A 249 -11.99 19.07 -25.99
CA LEU A 249 -12.89 18.22 -26.78
C LEU A 249 -12.74 16.72 -26.51
N ASP A 250 -11.52 16.19 -26.46
CA ASP A 250 -11.29 14.75 -26.26
C ASP A 250 -11.78 14.30 -24.87
N GLN A 251 -11.54 15.12 -23.85
CA GLN A 251 -11.98 14.84 -22.49
C GLN A 251 -13.50 14.94 -22.37
N LEU A 252 -14.13 15.90 -23.05
CA LEU A 252 -15.58 16.03 -23.11
C LEU A 252 -16.25 14.80 -23.72
N GLN A 253 -15.79 14.37 -24.90
CA GLN A 253 -16.32 13.18 -25.55
C GLN A 253 -16.23 11.94 -24.65
N LEU A 254 -15.10 11.79 -23.95
CA LEU A 254 -14.91 10.67 -23.04
C LEU A 254 -15.86 10.73 -21.84
N LEU A 255 -16.03 11.90 -21.23
CA LEU A 255 -16.93 12.10 -20.09
C LEU A 255 -18.40 11.90 -20.48
N GLU A 256 -18.81 12.43 -21.63
CA GLU A 256 -20.16 12.24 -22.17
C GLU A 256 -20.44 10.76 -22.48
N SER A 257 -19.45 10.01 -22.96
CA SER A 257 -19.62 8.57 -23.25
C SER A 257 -19.95 7.71 -22.02
N ILE A 258 -19.59 8.18 -20.82
CA ILE A 258 -19.83 7.47 -19.55
C ILE A 258 -20.96 8.09 -18.72
N GLU A 259 -21.68 9.09 -19.23
CA GLU A 259 -22.72 9.83 -18.51
C GLU A 259 -23.83 8.91 -17.98
N ILE A 260 -24.20 7.88 -18.75
CA ILE A 260 -25.24 6.90 -18.40
C ILE A 260 -24.98 6.18 -17.06
N HIS A 261 -23.72 6.09 -16.64
CA HIS A 261 -23.35 5.47 -15.37
C HIS A 261 -23.60 6.38 -14.15
N TYR A 262 -23.77 7.68 -14.38
CA TYR A 262 -23.98 8.71 -13.35
C TYR A 262 -25.39 9.33 -13.39
N GLN A 263 -26.21 9.00 -14.40
CA GLN A 263 -27.66 9.23 -14.43
C GLN A 263 -28.39 8.20 -13.56
#